data_AF-A0A397EG01-F1
#
_entry.id   AF-A0A397EG01-F1
#
_cell.length_a   1.000
_cell.length_b   1.000
_cell.length_c   1.000
_cell.angle_alpha   90.00
_cell.angle_beta   90.00
_cell.angle_gamma   90.00
#
_symmetry.space_group_name_H-M   'P 1'
#
loop_
_entity.id
_entity.type
_entity.pdbx_description
1 polymer ?
#
loop_
_entity_poly.entity_id
_entity_poly.type
_entity_poly.pdbx_seq_one_letter_code
_entity_poly.pdbx_strand_id
1 'polypeptide(L)'
;MYGFPVLMLLNMVMLAVLAVQLHRSNSLQSRFADSMDTPAAATMYHTRGGGIIAALLPIKFAVDHVTPYKDQARRGTCWDFSTIGALEQSYRKHGVAKGWLDSNEYVSFSEQAYGIEVMELCTGPVWRNSTEGGEVPLLYYLHKGLKESVFPTRVCPYTSSPGHDWDCRELDDAFVRKSNPLSFTVNDMGTFYDQASIKHKLVQSGLAMPVSTTLVSVQHMYPCVGKFLSNDPRCDAATCQLCPPELPMATCCVPADSTHGQNMDGEFLAHSGMQVEGGHGMVHPFNWYVPTQDDGLVDIAACLSDDSVQYAALNRQPLHLTCVDDAYCVPGRVYFAKNRTSYGDRMHVMCFWEYDPTDKSSKHLCLPPMLQETIARTFEPDEVYENDSDLCGFYFLPYDTISQVSALFQGFFVNSFDVKWAPQSYLANREKFPHLNYSLVQASTFTQHSPSRFDGPFPFAHKYKPMHRRRH
;
A
#
# COMPACT_ATOMS: atom_id res chain seq x y z
N MET A 1 -31.06 -33.45 50.30
CA MET A 1 -29.59 -33.55 50.16
C MET A 1 -29.22 -34.12 48.79
N TYR A 2 -29.41 -33.37 47.69
CA TYR A 2 -28.95 -33.79 46.35
C TYR A 2 -28.33 -32.64 45.52
N GLY A 3 -28.21 -31.43 46.08
CA GLY A 3 -27.73 -30.25 45.34
C GLY A 3 -26.23 -30.27 45.02
N PHE A 4 -25.39 -30.69 45.97
CA PHE A 4 -23.93 -30.68 45.81
C PHE A 4 -23.42 -31.74 44.81
N PRO A 5 -23.91 -33.00 44.81
CA PRO A 5 -23.50 -34.00 43.82
C PRO A 5 -23.92 -33.63 42.40
N VAL A 6 -25.10 -33.02 42.24
CA VAL A 6 -25.62 -32.59 40.93
C VAL A 6 -24.82 -31.42 40.37
N LEU A 7 -24.40 -30.48 41.22
CA LEU A 7 -23.57 -29.35 40.79
C LEU A 7 -22.15 -29.80 40.35
N MET A 8 -21.56 -30.79 41.03
CA MET A 8 -20.29 -31.38 40.60
C MET A 8 -20.44 -32.11 39.27
N LEU A 9 -21.52 -32.88 39.09
CA LEU A 9 -21.81 -33.56 37.82
C LEU A 9 -21.96 -32.57 36.66
N LEU A 10 -22.66 -31.45 36.86
CA LEU A 10 -22.82 -30.42 35.83
C LEU A 10 -21.51 -29.72 35.48
N ASN A 11 -20.67 -29.40 36.47
CA ASN A 11 -19.36 -28.80 36.23
C ASN A 11 -18.40 -29.76 35.51
N MET A 12 -18.42 -31.05 35.86
CA MET A 12 -17.61 -32.06 35.18
C MET A 12 -18.08 -32.28 33.72
N VAL A 13 -19.39 -32.23 33.47
CA VAL A 13 -19.93 -32.29 32.10
C VAL A 13 -19.54 -31.04 31.31
N MET A 14 -19.61 -29.83 31.90
CA MET A 14 -19.15 -28.59 31.25
C MET A 14 -17.67 -28.62 30.90
N LEU A 15 -16.82 -29.08 31.83
CA LEU A 15 -15.38 -29.22 31.58
C LEU A 15 -15.07 -30.27 30.51
N ALA A 16 -15.81 -31.38 30.48
CA ALA A 16 -15.68 -32.39 29.43
C ALA A 16 -16.12 -31.85 28.06
N VAL A 17 -17.20 -31.07 27.99
CA VAL A 17 -17.66 -30.43 26.75
C VAL A 17 -16.64 -29.39 26.27
N LEU A 18 -16.12 -28.56 27.18
CA LEU A 18 -15.06 -27.58 26.87
C LEU A 18 -13.78 -28.27 26.39
N ALA A 19 -13.35 -29.35 27.03
CA ALA A 19 -12.19 -30.13 26.60
C ALA A 19 -12.40 -30.77 25.22
N VAL A 20 -13.60 -31.29 24.94
CA VAL A 20 -13.95 -31.84 23.62
C VAL A 20 -14.02 -30.73 22.56
N GLN A 21 -14.51 -29.54 22.90
CA GLN A 21 -14.54 -28.39 22.00
C GLN A 21 -13.14 -27.85 21.70
N LEU A 22 -12.27 -27.73 22.71
CA LEU A 22 -10.86 -27.37 22.56
C LEU A 22 -10.08 -28.42 21.77
N HIS A 23 -10.31 -29.71 22.01
CA HIS A 23 -9.67 -30.77 21.24
C HIS A 23 -10.16 -30.82 19.79
N ARG A 24 -11.45 -30.56 19.55
CA ARG A 24 -11.99 -30.40 18.19
C ARG A 24 -11.43 -29.14 17.50
N SER A 25 -11.27 -28.04 18.23
CA SER A 25 -10.70 -26.80 17.69
C SER A 25 -9.22 -26.98 17.34
N ASN A 26 -8.42 -27.57 18.23
CA ASN A 26 -7.00 -27.84 17.97
C ASN A 26 -6.78 -28.90 16.89
N SER A 27 -7.65 -29.92 16.81
CA SER A 27 -7.58 -30.90 15.71
C SER A 27 -8.09 -30.33 14.38
N LEU A 28 -8.97 -29.33 14.38
CA LEU A 28 -9.32 -28.57 13.19
C LEU A 28 -8.15 -27.67 12.77
N GLN A 29 -7.52 -26.94 13.69
CA GLN A 29 -6.32 -26.13 13.41
C GLN A 29 -5.14 -26.99 12.91
N SER A 30 -4.91 -28.17 13.49
CA SER A 30 -3.86 -29.08 13.01
C SER A 30 -4.19 -29.66 11.63
N ARG A 31 -5.47 -29.96 11.35
CA ARG A 31 -5.92 -30.37 10.01
C ARG A 31 -5.87 -29.24 8.97
N PHE A 32 -6.05 -27.99 9.39
CA PHE A 32 -5.83 -26.82 8.52
C PHE A 32 -4.34 -26.59 8.24
N ALA A 33 -3.47 -26.79 9.24
CA ALA A 33 -2.01 -26.71 9.08
C ALA A 33 -1.47 -27.84 8.17
N ASP A 34 -1.89 -29.10 8.39
CA ASP A 34 -1.49 -30.24 7.55
C ASP A 34 -2.07 -30.17 6.12
N SER A 35 -3.17 -29.43 5.92
CA SER A 35 -3.78 -29.17 4.62
C SER A 35 -3.02 -28.11 3.79
N MET A 36 -2.13 -27.31 4.38
CA MET A 36 -1.35 -26.31 3.65
C MET A 36 -0.09 -26.89 3.00
N ASP A 37 0.35 -28.10 3.40
CA ASP A 37 1.60 -28.72 2.94
C ASP A 37 1.43 -29.86 1.93
N THR A 38 0.23 -30.08 1.37
CA THR A 38 0.02 -31.10 0.32
C THR A 38 -0.49 -30.51 -1.00
N PRO A 39 -0.01 -30.99 -2.17
CA PRO A 39 -0.49 -30.56 -3.50
C PRO A 39 -1.97 -30.88 -3.77
N ALA A 40 -2.68 -31.47 -2.81
CA ALA A 40 -4.09 -31.85 -2.91
C ALA A 40 -5.06 -30.72 -2.50
N ALA A 41 -4.59 -29.63 -1.88
CA ALA A 41 -5.40 -28.44 -1.59
C ALA A 41 -5.88 -27.70 -2.87
N ALA A 42 -5.32 -28.04 -4.04
CA ALA A 42 -5.79 -27.55 -5.33
C ALA A 42 -7.08 -28.22 -5.84
N THR A 43 -7.58 -29.28 -5.19
CA THR A 43 -8.64 -30.14 -5.77
C THR A 43 -9.89 -30.35 -4.90
N MET A 44 -10.08 -29.61 -3.80
CA MET A 44 -11.33 -29.64 -3.02
C MET A 44 -11.95 -28.26 -2.79
N TYR A 45 -12.32 -27.60 -3.88
CA TYR A 45 -13.45 -26.66 -3.89
C TYR A 45 -14.47 -27.13 -4.93
N HIS A 46 -15.04 -28.31 -4.69
CA HIS A 46 -16.22 -28.78 -5.42
C HIS A 46 -17.30 -29.25 -4.44
N THR A 47 -18.52 -28.76 -4.70
CA THR A 47 -19.82 -29.01 -4.03
C THR A 47 -20.14 -28.06 -2.87
N ARG A 48 -21.19 -27.23 -2.88
CA ARG A 48 -22.46 -27.16 -3.65
C ARG A 48 -22.81 -25.69 -3.96
N GLY A 49 -23.16 -25.40 -5.22
CA GLY A 49 -23.75 -24.14 -5.68
C GLY A 49 -22.74 -23.13 -6.24
N GLY A 50 -22.40 -23.24 -7.54
CA GLY A 50 -21.62 -22.21 -8.26
C GLY A 50 -20.17 -22.55 -8.66
N GLY A 51 -19.77 -23.83 -8.57
CA GLY A 51 -18.38 -24.26 -8.80
C GLY A 51 -17.95 -24.41 -10.26
N ILE A 52 -17.80 -23.31 -11.01
CA ILE A 52 -17.04 -23.27 -12.27
C ILE A 52 -15.97 -22.15 -12.33
N ILE A 53 -15.94 -21.16 -11.42
CA ILE A 53 -15.27 -19.88 -11.78
C ILE A 53 -13.85 -19.67 -11.19
N ALA A 54 -13.43 -20.37 -10.13
CA ALA A 54 -12.11 -20.11 -9.53
C ALA A 54 -10.92 -20.61 -10.39
N ALA A 55 -11.09 -21.66 -11.20
CA ALA A 55 -10.02 -22.26 -12.01
C ALA A 55 -9.69 -21.47 -13.30
N LEU A 56 -10.46 -20.43 -13.63
CA LEU A 56 -10.31 -19.65 -14.87
C LEU A 56 -9.67 -18.27 -14.66
N LEU A 57 -9.50 -17.83 -13.42
CA LEU A 57 -8.89 -16.53 -13.15
C LEU A 57 -7.36 -16.62 -13.28
N PRO A 58 -6.72 -15.60 -13.86
CA PRO A 58 -5.28 -15.56 -13.96
C PRO A 58 -4.64 -15.46 -12.56
N ILE A 59 -3.50 -16.14 -12.37
CA ILE A 59 -2.74 -16.15 -11.11
C ILE A 59 -2.24 -14.74 -10.76
N LYS A 60 -1.92 -13.93 -11.78
CA LYS A 60 -1.56 -12.51 -11.67
C LYS A 60 -2.37 -11.72 -12.69
N PHE A 61 -2.85 -10.55 -12.28
CA PHE A 61 -3.62 -9.66 -13.14
C PHE A 61 -3.26 -8.21 -12.82
N ALA A 62 -3.06 -7.41 -13.87
CA ALA A 62 -2.90 -5.98 -13.79
C ALA A 62 -3.94 -5.35 -14.72
N VAL A 63 -4.36 -4.13 -14.40
CA VAL A 63 -5.33 -3.37 -15.19
C VAL A 63 -4.61 -2.29 -16.00
N ASP A 64 -5.15 -2.00 -17.18
CA ASP A 64 -4.63 -0.95 -18.05
C ASP A 64 -5.21 0.43 -17.68
N HIS A 65 -4.69 1.47 -18.33
CA HIS A 65 -5.19 2.85 -18.27
C HIS A 65 -5.09 3.54 -16.90
N VAL A 66 -4.41 2.94 -15.92
CA VAL A 66 -4.14 3.57 -14.62
C VAL A 66 -3.33 4.84 -14.83
N THR A 67 -3.74 5.92 -14.17
CA THR A 67 -3.02 7.20 -14.19
C THR A 67 -1.90 7.21 -13.15
N PRO A 68 -0.87 8.06 -13.32
CA PRO A 68 0.21 8.21 -12.34
C PRO A 68 -0.31 8.44 -10.92
N TYR A 69 0.45 7.96 -9.93
CA TYR A 69 0.08 8.11 -8.53
C TYR A 69 0.07 9.59 -8.12
N LYS A 70 -0.72 9.91 -7.10
CA LYS A 70 -0.78 11.22 -6.48
C LYS A 70 -0.66 11.08 -4.96
N ASP A 71 -0.36 12.17 -4.28
CA ASP A 71 -0.09 12.19 -2.84
C ASP A 71 -1.10 13.09 -2.10
N GLN A 72 -1.89 12.48 -1.22
CA GLN A 72 -2.84 13.19 -0.36
C GLN A 72 -2.15 13.91 0.82
N ALA A 73 -0.88 13.59 1.08
CA ALA A 73 -0.05 14.08 2.17
C ALA A 73 -0.73 13.87 3.54
N ARG A 74 -0.86 14.94 4.33
CA ARG A 74 -1.34 14.88 5.72
C ARG A 74 -2.83 15.19 5.89
N ARG A 75 -3.63 14.91 4.88
CA ARG A 75 -5.08 15.13 4.88
C ARG A 75 -5.82 13.81 4.73
N GLY A 76 -6.95 13.67 5.42
CA GLY A 76 -7.87 12.53 5.37
C GLY A 76 -8.71 12.47 4.10
N THR A 77 -8.13 12.79 2.95
CA THR A 77 -8.79 12.94 1.64
C THR A 77 -8.68 11.69 0.76
N CYS A 78 -8.17 10.56 1.26
CA CYS A 78 -7.97 9.33 0.47
C CYS A 78 -9.20 8.89 -0.36
N TRP A 79 -10.40 9.20 0.11
CA TRP A 79 -11.67 8.91 -0.56
C TRP A 79 -11.87 9.72 -1.85
N ASP A 80 -11.44 10.98 -1.91
CA ASP A 80 -11.52 11.81 -3.11
C ASP A 80 -10.48 11.37 -4.14
N PHE A 81 -9.23 11.12 -3.74
CA PHE A 81 -8.18 10.54 -4.56
C PHE A 81 -8.61 9.19 -5.18
N SER A 82 -9.17 8.31 -4.36
CA SER A 82 -9.66 7.01 -4.84
C SER A 82 -10.81 7.16 -5.84
N THR A 83 -11.69 8.14 -5.62
CA THR A 83 -12.80 8.42 -6.54
C THR A 83 -12.29 9.02 -7.85
N ILE A 84 -11.42 10.04 -7.78
CA ILE A 84 -10.82 10.69 -8.94
C ILE A 84 -9.99 9.70 -9.75
N GLY A 85 -9.17 8.85 -9.11
CA GLY A 85 -8.40 7.83 -9.80
C GLY A 85 -9.28 6.85 -10.60
N ALA A 86 -10.42 6.43 -10.05
CA ALA A 86 -11.38 5.59 -10.77
C ALA A 86 -12.03 6.33 -11.96
N LEU A 87 -12.34 7.62 -11.81
CA LEU A 87 -12.91 8.45 -12.87
C LEU A 87 -11.88 8.72 -13.98
N GLU A 88 -10.64 9.07 -13.65
CA GLU A 88 -9.55 9.29 -14.60
C GLU A 88 -9.27 8.04 -15.44
N GLN A 89 -9.17 6.87 -14.80
CA GLN A 89 -8.96 5.62 -15.50
C GLN A 89 -10.11 5.30 -16.45
N SER A 90 -11.36 5.46 -15.99
CA SER A 90 -12.55 5.27 -16.82
C SER A 90 -12.58 6.24 -18.01
N TYR A 91 -12.25 7.51 -17.77
CA TYR A 91 -12.14 8.54 -18.81
C TYR A 91 -11.11 8.14 -19.86
N ARG A 92 -9.91 7.75 -19.42
CA ARG A 92 -8.83 7.35 -20.31
C ARG A 92 -9.21 6.11 -21.13
N LYS A 93 -9.73 5.06 -20.49
CA LYS A 93 -10.21 3.85 -21.18
C LYS A 93 -11.22 4.18 -22.27
N HIS A 94 -12.20 5.03 -21.94
CA HIS A 94 -13.24 5.41 -22.89
C HIS A 94 -12.68 6.28 -24.04
N GLY A 95 -11.82 7.26 -23.74
CA GLY A 95 -11.17 8.12 -24.73
C GLY A 95 -10.32 7.32 -25.73
N VAL A 96 -9.46 6.43 -25.23
CA VAL A 96 -8.60 5.57 -26.05
C VAL A 96 -9.45 4.63 -26.91
N ALA A 97 -10.47 3.99 -26.34
CA ALA A 97 -11.36 3.09 -27.10
C ALA A 97 -12.13 3.80 -28.23
N LYS A 98 -12.34 5.11 -28.12
CA LYS A 98 -13.00 5.93 -29.16
C LYS A 98 -12.01 6.61 -30.11
N GLY A 99 -10.71 6.55 -29.84
CA GLY A 99 -9.70 7.33 -30.57
C GLY A 99 -9.82 8.84 -30.33
N TRP A 100 -10.31 9.25 -29.15
CA TRP A 100 -10.45 10.66 -28.74
C TRP A 100 -9.35 11.13 -27.78
N LEU A 101 -8.50 10.21 -27.34
CA LEU A 101 -7.34 10.43 -26.49
C LEU A 101 -6.27 9.41 -26.91
N ASP A 102 -5.01 9.84 -27.01
CA ASP A 102 -3.93 8.93 -27.37
C ASP A 102 -3.65 7.92 -26.24
N SER A 103 -3.10 6.75 -26.59
CA SER A 103 -2.89 5.67 -25.61
C SER A 103 -1.87 6.01 -24.52
N ASN A 104 -0.93 6.90 -24.82
CA ASN A 104 0.04 7.44 -23.88
C ASN A 104 -0.42 8.73 -23.21
N GLU A 105 -1.64 9.21 -23.47
CA GLU A 105 -2.17 10.41 -22.82
C GLU A 105 -3.13 10.07 -21.68
N TYR A 106 -3.20 10.96 -20.71
CA TYR A 106 -4.22 10.99 -19.67
C TYR A 106 -4.58 12.42 -19.32
N VAL A 107 -5.79 12.64 -18.82
CA VAL A 107 -6.21 13.93 -18.27
C VAL A 107 -6.26 13.79 -16.77
N SER A 108 -5.53 14.64 -16.05
CA SER A 108 -5.59 14.67 -14.60
C SER A 108 -6.73 15.57 -14.12
N PHE A 109 -7.55 15.06 -13.20
CA PHE A 109 -8.63 15.78 -12.54
C PHE A 109 -8.17 16.30 -11.17
N SER A 110 -8.95 17.24 -10.63
CA SER A 110 -8.69 17.88 -9.35
C SER A 110 -9.45 17.18 -8.20
N GLU A 111 -8.71 16.59 -7.27
CA GLU A 111 -9.22 16.13 -5.98
C GLU A 111 -9.76 17.28 -5.13
N GLN A 112 -9.05 18.41 -5.11
CA GLN A 112 -9.44 19.60 -4.35
C GLN A 112 -10.82 20.13 -4.78
N ALA A 113 -11.03 20.27 -6.09
CA ALA A 113 -12.32 20.70 -6.64
C ALA A 113 -13.43 19.69 -6.32
N TYR A 114 -13.13 18.39 -6.46
CA TYR A 114 -14.11 17.35 -6.17
C TYR A 114 -14.53 17.33 -4.69
N GLY A 115 -13.58 17.47 -3.76
CA GLY A 115 -13.86 17.60 -2.34
C GLY A 115 -14.78 18.79 -2.03
N ILE A 116 -14.51 19.96 -2.63
CA ILE A 116 -15.35 21.17 -2.50
C ILE A 116 -16.78 20.92 -3.00
N GLU A 117 -16.93 20.35 -4.20
CA GLU A 117 -18.24 20.07 -4.79
C GLU A 117 -19.06 19.07 -3.96
N VAL A 118 -18.41 18.06 -3.37
CA VAL A 118 -19.08 17.14 -2.44
C VAL A 118 -19.50 17.88 -1.17
N MET A 119 -18.64 18.72 -0.58
CA MET A 119 -19.00 19.51 0.60
C MET A 119 -20.17 20.46 0.34
N GLU A 120 -20.21 21.11 -0.84
CA GLU A 120 -21.32 21.97 -1.27
C GLU A 120 -22.64 21.21 -1.41
N LEU A 121 -22.60 19.97 -1.91
CA LEU A 121 -23.79 19.12 -2.02
C LEU A 121 -24.24 18.53 -0.67
N CYS A 122 -23.30 18.39 0.27
CA CYS A 122 -23.53 17.77 1.57
C CYS A 122 -23.74 18.77 2.72
N THR A 123 -24.07 20.04 2.44
CA THR A 123 -24.25 21.09 3.46
C THR A 123 -25.20 20.65 4.59
N GLY A 124 -24.61 20.26 5.71
CA GLY A 124 -25.28 19.70 6.89
C GLY A 124 -24.27 19.39 8.00
N PRO A 125 -24.72 19.15 9.25
CA PRO A 125 -23.84 18.99 10.42
C PRO A 125 -22.93 17.74 10.38
N VAL A 126 -23.08 16.89 9.36
CA VAL A 126 -22.42 15.57 9.25
C VAL A 126 -20.92 15.69 8.93
N TRP A 127 -20.50 16.71 8.17
CA TRP A 127 -19.12 16.80 7.65
C TRP A 127 -18.27 17.94 8.23
N ARG A 128 -18.78 18.67 9.23
CA ARG A 128 -18.08 19.81 9.88
C ARG A 128 -17.37 20.77 8.91
N ASN A 129 -17.88 20.92 7.68
CA ASN A 129 -17.32 21.78 6.65
C ASN A 129 -15.86 21.41 6.25
N SER A 130 -15.52 20.12 6.28
CA SER A 130 -14.18 19.61 5.99
C SER A 130 -14.23 18.38 5.07
N THR A 131 -13.14 18.19 4.32
CA THR A 131 -12.83 17.03 3.47
C THR A 131 -12.16 15.88 4.23
N GLU A 132 -11.91 16.06 5.53
CA GLU A 132 -11.27 15.09 6.41
C GLU A 132 -12.23 13.92 6.72
N GLY A 133 -11.92 12.76 6.15
CA GLY A 133 -12.79 11.59 6.17
C GLY A 133 -13.85 11.68 5.07
N GLY A 134 -14.17 10.53 4.47
CA GLY A 134 -15.12 10.44 3.36
C GLY A 134 -15.21 9.03 2.83
N GLU A 135 -16.17 8.77 1.95
CA GLU A 135 -16.40 7.44 1.40
C GLU A 135 -16.57 7.50 -0.12
N VAL A 136 -15.93 6.57 -0.83
CA VAL A 136 -16.00 6.48 -2.30
C VAL A 136 -17.43 6.28 -2.84
N PRO A 137 -18.31 5.49 -2.19
CA PRO A 137 -19.73 5.39 -2.59
C PRO A 137 -20.49 6.72 -2.71
N LEU A 138 -20.01 7.81 -2.11
CA LEU A 138 -20.60 9.14 -2.28
C LEU A 138 -20.75 9.54 -3.75
N LEU A 139 -19.83 9.10 -4.62
CA LEU A 139 -19.93 9.31 -6.07
C LEU A 139 -21.26 8.80 -6.63
N TYR A 140 -21.71 7.61 -6.22
CA TYR A 140 -22.96 7.03 -6.68
C TYR A 140 -24.17 7.75 -6.08
N TYR A 141 -24.14 8.08 -4.80
CA TYR A 141 -25.28 8.73 -4.14
C TYR A 141 -25.49 10.18 -4.59
N LEU A 142 -24.40 10.89 -4.91
CA LEU A 142 -24.42 12.28 -5.32
C LEU A 142 -24.28 12.45 -6.85
N HIS A 143 -24.32 11.36 -7.62
CA HIS A 143 -23.99 11.34 -9.05
C HIS A 143 -24.78 12.37 -9.88
N LYS A 144 -26.01 12.70 -9.49
CA LYS A 144 -26.85 13.70 -10.19
C LYS A 144 -26.31 15.12 -10.03
N GLY A 145 -25.78 15.45 -8.85
CA GLY A 145 -25.12 16.72 -8.59
C GLY A 145 -23.72 16.74 -9.18
N LEU A 146 -22.99 15.63 -9.06
CA LEU A 146 -21.58 15.54 -9.44
C LEU A 146 -21.31 15.37 -10.94
N LYS A 147 -22.33 15.10 -11.76
CA LYS A 147 -22.19 14.76 -13.20
C LYS A 147 -21.40 15.75 -14.05
N GLU A 148 -21.31 17.01 -13.62
CA GLU A 148 -20.62 18.13 -14.29
C GLU A 148 -19.62 18.83 -13.33
N SER A 149 -19.40 18.25 -12.16
CA SER A 149 -18.61 18.81 -11.05
C SER A 149 -17.26 18.13 -10.87
N VAL A 150 -16.73 17.52 -11.92
CA VAL A 150 -15.33 17.06 -11.97
C VAL A 150 -14.56 17.99 -12.87
N PHE A 151 -13.46 18.52 -12.35
CA PHE A 151 -12.70 19.58 -13.00
C PHE A 151 -11.28 19.12 -13.32
N PRO A 152 -10.65 19.64 -14.39
CA PRO A 152 -9.23 19.40 -14.67
C PRO A 152 -8.36 19.89 -13.51
N THR A 153 -7.23 19.21 -13.24
CA THR A 153 -6.33 19.55 -12.13
C THR A 153 -5.85 21.00 -12.15
N ARG A 154 -5.71 21.60 -13.34
CA ARG A 154 -5.31 23.01 -13.50
C ARG A 154 -6.36 24.03 -13.06
N VAL A 155 -7.63 23.64 -12.91
CA VAL A 155 -8.65 24.51 -12.28
C VAL A 155 -8.27 24.72 -10.81
N CYS A 156 -7.85 23.64 -10.14
CA CYS A 156 -7.68 23.63 -8.71
C CYS A 156 -6.60 22.64 -8.30
N PRO A 157 -5.32 23.04 -8.29
CA PRO A 157 -4.26 22.17 -7.83
C PRO A 157 -4.47 21.75 -6.37
N TYR A 158 -4.11 20.51 -6.05
CA TYR A 158 -4.28 20.00 -4.70
C TYR A 158 -3.36 20.69 -3.69
N THR A 159 -3.92 21.07 -2.54
CA THR A 159 -3.15 21.65 -1.44
C THR A 159 -2.88 20.57 -0.38
N SER A 160 -1.61 20.26 -0.15
CA SER A 160 -1.19 19.17 0.75
C SER A 160 -1.26 19.52 2.25
N SER A 161 -1.40 20.80 2.60
CA SER A 161 -1.52 21.26 3.98
C SER A 161 -2.96 21.15 4.51
N PRO A 162 -3.15 20.66 5.75
CA PRO A 162 -4.47 20.67 6.40
C PRO A 162 -5.05 22.07 6.57
N GLY A 163 -6.38 22.18 6.63
CA GLY A 163 -7.11 23.45 6.84
C GLY A 163 -7.36 24.27 5.56
N HIS A 164 -7.02 23.71 4.40
CA HIS A 164 -7.21 24.30 3.08
C HIS A 164 -8.33 23.58 2.29
N ASP A 165 -9.34 23.07 2.99
CA ASP A 165 -10.45 22.30 2.41
C ASP A 165 -11.22 23.07 1.32
N TRP A 166 -11.30 24.40 1.42
CA TRP A 166 -12.08 25.29 0.55
C TRP A 166 -11.23 26.10 -0.43
N ASP A 167 -9.91 25.86 -0.49
CA ASP A 167 -9.02 26.69 -1.28
C ASP A 167 -9.14 26.36 -2.77
N CYS A 168 -9.92 27.18 -3.48
CA CYS A 168 -10.10 27.08 -4.92
C CYS A 168 -10.75 28.33 -5.54
N ARG A 169 -9.97 29.38 -5.80
CA ARG A 169 -10.53 30.68 -6.25
C ARG A 169 -11.19 30.59 -7.63
N GLU A 170 -10.70 29.71 -8.48
CA GLU A 170 -11.20 29.51 -9.83
C GLU A 170 -12.63 28.94 -9.85
N LEU A 171 -13.04 28.19 -8.82
CA LEU A 171 -14.40 27.67 -8.71
C LEU A 171 -15.44 28.71 -8.28
N ASP A 172 -15.01 29.86 -7.75
CA ASP A 172 -15.90 31.00 -7.46
C ASP A 172 -16.41 31.65 -8.75
N ASP A 173 -15.69 31.47 -9.88
CA ASP A 173 -16.11 31.95 -11.18
C ASP A 173 -17.15 31.01 -11.80
N ALA A 174 -18.41 31.48 -11.83
CA ALA A 174 -19.51 30.76 -12.46
C ALA A 174 -19.26 30.41 -13.94
N PHE A 175 -18.40 31.16 -14.64
CA PHE A 175 -18.00 30.82 -16.00
C PHE A 175 -17.18 29.52 -16.05
N VAL A 176 -16.28 29.28 -15.10
CA VAL A 176 -15.49 28.05 -15.03
C VAL A 176 -16.40 26.84 -14.87
N ARG A 177 -17.36 26.90 -13.95
CA ARG A 177 -18.35 25.83 -13.74
C ARG A 177 -19.22 25.60 -14.98
N LYS A 178 -19.75 26.67 -15.58
CA LYS A 178 -20.65 26.58 -16.74
C LYS A 178 -19.95 26.14 -18.03
N SER A 179 -18.68 26.48 -18.19
CA SER A 179 -17.91 26.17 -19.41
C SER A 179 -17.11 24.87 -19.29
N ASN A 180 -17.17 24.17 -18.15
CA ASN A 180 -16.51 22.89 -17.95
C ASN A 180 -17.01 21.84 -18.95
N PRO A 181 -16.13 21.26 -19.80
CA PRO A 181 -16.55 20.25 -20.75
C PRO A 181 -16.74 18.87 -20.13
N LEU A 182 -16.14 18.60 -18.97
CA LEU A 182 -16.15 17.28 -18.34
C LEU A 182 -17.56 16.93 -17.82
N SER A 183 -18.14 15.89 -18.39
CA SER A 183 -19.43 15.36 -17.99
C SER A 183 -19.50 13.84 -18.08
N PHE A 184 -20.12 13.22 -17.08
CA PHE A 184 -20.29 11.77 -16.98
C PHE A 184 -21.61 11.38 -16.31
N THR A 185 -21.98 10.12 -16.49
CA THR A 185 -23.08 9.47 -15.80
C THR A 185 -22.58 8.20 -15.14
N VAL A 186 -22.95 7.98 -13.88
CA VAL A 186 -22.79 6.68 -13.21
C VAL A 186 -24.07 5.87 -13.44
N ASN A 187 -23.97 4.76 -14.17
CA ASN A 187 -25.13 3.91 -14.48
C ASN A 187 -25.38 2.88 -13.37
N ASP A 188 -24.31 2.33 -12.79
CA ASP A 188 -24.38 1.27 -11.79
C ASP A 188 -23.18 1.35 -10.84
N MET A 189 -23.36 0.84 -9.62
CA MET A 189 -22.32 0.65 -8.63
C MET A 189 -22.45 -0.73 -7.97
N GLY A 190 -21.36 -1.50 -7.98
CA GLY A 190 -21.25 -2.74 -7.21
C GLY A 190 -20.30 -2.57 -6.02
N THR A 191 -20.62 -3.23 -4.90
CA THR A 191 -19.74 -3.31 -3.72
C THR A 191 -19.45 -4.77 -3.40
N PHE A 192 -18.18 -5.11 -3.26
CA PHE A 192 -17.68 -6.47 -3.09
C PHE A 192 -16.84 -6.57 -1.82
N TYR A 193 -17.00 -7.67 -1.07
CA TYR A 193 -16.38 -7.83 0.25
C TYR A 193 -15.43 -9.03 0.32
N ASP A 194 -15.67 -10.07 -0.47
CA ASP A 194 -14.85 -11.27 -0.48
C ASP A 194 -13.85 -11.27 -1.65
N GLN A 195 -12.69 -11.89 -1.41
CA GLN A 195 -11.58 -11.93 -2.35
C GLN A 195 -11.97 -12.54 -3.72
N ALA A 196 -12.86 -13.53 -3.75
CA ALA A 196 -13.22 -14.23 -4.98
C ALA A 196 -14.09 -13.34 -5.89
N SER A 197 -15.10 -12.68 -5.33
CA SER A 197 -15.96 -11.77 -6.09
C SER A 197 -15.19 -10.52 -6.55
N ILE A 198 -14.29 -9.98 -5.72
CA ILE A 198 -13.40 -8.87 -6.07
C ILE A 198 -12.52 -9.26 -7.27
N LYS A 199 -11.82 -10.40 -7.21
CA LYS A 199 -10.96 -10.86 -8.31
C LYS A 199 -11.75 -11.08 -9.60
N HIS A 200 -12.92 -11.70 -9.49
CA HIS A 200 -13.78 -11.91 -10.65
C HIS A 200 -14.21 -10.58 -11.28
N LYS A 201 -14.66 -9.62 -10.46
CA LYS A 201 -15.08 -8.29 -10.95
C LYS A 201 -13.91 -7.52 -11.55
N LEU A 202 -12.72 -7.59 -10.96
CA LEU A 202 -11.50 -6.95 -11.46
C LEU A 202 -11.15 -7.43 -12.88
N VAL A 203 -11.17 -8.75 -13.08
CA VAL A 203 -10.90 -9.36 -14.38
C VAL A 203 -12.02 -9.05 -15.39
N GLN A 204 -13.27 -9.06 -14.94
CA GLN A 204 -14.42 -8.74 -15.79
C GLN A 204 -14.42 -7.28 -16.26
N SER A 205 -14.13 -6.33 -15.35
CA SER A 205 -14.15 -4.90 -15.66
C SER A 205 -12.91 -4.46 -16.43
N GLY A 206 -11.76 -5.09 -16.14
CA GLY A 206 -10.45 -4.63 -16.62
C GLY A 206 -10.17 -3.19 -16.18
N LEU A 207 -10.65 -2.80 -15.01
CA LEU A 207 -10.52 -1.46 -14.42
C LEU A 207 -10.10 -1.60 -12.96
N ALA A 208 -9.25 -0.68 -12.51
CA ALA A 208 -8.96 -0.52 -11.10
C ALA A 208 -10.25 -0.18 -10.37
N MET A 209 -10.38 -0.71 -9.16
CA MET A 209 -11.57 -0.56 -8.35
C MET A 209 -11.13 0.06 -7.02
N PRO A 210 -11.75 1.17 -6.58
CA PRO A 210 -11.46 1.76 -5.29
C PRO A 210 -11.61 0.75 -4.16
N VAL A 211 -10.57 0.66 -3.33
CA VAL A 211 -10.52 -0.21 -2.16
C VAL A 211 -10.69 0.66 -0.92
N SER A 212 -11.66 0.32 -0.09
CA SER A 212 -11.80 0.87 1.26
C SER A 212 -11.29 -0.18 2.24
N THR A 213 -10.40 0.23 3.13
CA THR A 213 -9.86 -0.63 4.18
C THR A 213 -9.56 0.20 5.41
N THR A 214 -9.72 -0.39 6.59
CA THR A 214 -9.22 0.17 7.83
C THR A 214 -7.70 0.17 7.79
N LEU A 215 -7.09 1.34 7.98
CA LEU A 215 -5.65 1.45 8.18
C LEU A 215 -5.32 1.08 9.62
N VAL A 216 -4.20 0.38 9.79
CA VAL A 216 -3.80 -0.17 11.08
C VAL A 216 -2.38 0.28 11.41
N SER A 217 -2.20 0.63 12.66
CA SER A 217 -0.90 0.79 13.30
C SER A 217 -0.48 -0.54 13.93
N VAL A 218 0.81 -0.78 14.02
CA VAL A 218 1.38 -1.95 14.67
C VAL A 218 2.35 -1.48 15.75
N GLN A 219 2.00 -1.71 17.01
CA GLN A 219 2.93 -1.46 18.11
C GLN A 219 3.95 -2.60 18.20
N HIS A 220 5.16 -2.33 17.73
CA HIS A 220 6.30 -3.23 17.92
C HIS A 220 6.93 -3.05 19.31
N MET A 221 7.66 -4.07 19.76
CA MET A 221 8.28 -4.14 21.08
C MET A 221 9.78 -4.42 20.98
N TYR A 222 10.60 -3.60 21.63
CA TYR A 222 12.05 -3.83 21.76
C TYR A 222 12.34 -4.66 23.02
N PRO A 223 13.02 -5.82 22.90
CA PRO A 223 13.44 -6.58 24.08
C PRO A 223 14.59 -5.88 24.78
N CYS A 224 14.51 -5.79 26.10
CA CYS A 224 15.54 -5.17 26.94
C CYS A 224 16.78 -6.05 27.10
N VAL A 225 17.36 -6.47 25.98
CA VAL A 225 18.50 -7.39 25.87
C VAL A 225 19.58 -6.77 25.01
N GLY A 226 20.83 -6.91 25.44
CA GLY A 226 22.00 -6.40 24.73
C GLY A 226 22.37 -4.97 25.16
N LYS A 227 23.66 -4.65 25.06
CA LYS A 227 24.27 -3.44 25.65
C LYS A 227 23.57 -2.13 25.27
N PHE A 228 23.01 -2.04 24.07
CA PHE A 228 22.33 -0.84 23.60
C PHE A 228 20.98 -0.64 24.29
N LEU A 229 20.10 -1.65 24.24
CA LEU A 229 18.76 -1.58 24.83
C LEU A 229 18.76 -1.73 26.36
N SER A 230 19.74 -2.44 26.94
CA SER A 230 19.91 -2.53 28.41
C SER A 230 20.23 -1.19 29.08
N ASN A 231 20.69 -0.19 28.31
CA ASN A 231 20.96 1.16 28.82
C ASN A 231 19.78 2.12 28.54
N ASP A 232 18.73 1.69 27.85
CA ASP A 232 17.53 2.50 27.66
C ASP A 232 16.84 2.69 29.03
N PRO A 233 16.58 3.92 29.49
CA PRO A 233 15.92 4.16 30.77
C PRO A 233 14.54 3.50 30.91
N ARG A 234 13.88 3.17 29.78
CA ARG A 234 12.60 2.45 29.76
C ARG A 234 12.75 0.97 30.11
N CYS A 235 13.95 0.41 29.98
CA CYS A 235 14.28 -0.96 30.31
C CYS A 235 14.53 -1.16 31.82
N ASP A 236 13.58 -0.69 32.62
CA ASP A 236 13.49 -0.93 34.06
C ASP A 236 12.31 -1.87 34.37
N ALA A 237 12.46 -2.68 35.41
CA ALA A 237 11.46 -3.67 35.80
C ALA A 237 10.11 -3.04 36.22
N ALA A 238 10.09 -1.76 36.62
CA ALA A 238 8.87 -1.05 36.96
C ALA A 238 8.13 -0.46 35.73
N THR A 239 8.82 -0.29 34.59
CA THR A 239 8.28 0.39 33.41
C THR A 239 8.08 -0.52 32.20
N CYS A 240 8.85 -1.61 32.08
CA CYS A 240 8.74 -2.51 30.94
C CYS A 240 7.51 -3.43 31.03
N GLN A 241 7.13 -3.99 29.88
CA GLN A 241 6.00 -4.89 29.72
C GLN A 241 6.47 -6.30 29.36
N LEU A 242 5.57 -7.28 29.49
CA LEU A 242 5.84 -8.64 29.02
C LEU A 242 6.06 -8.63 27.50
N CYS A 243 7.16 -9.25 27.08
CA CYS A 243 7.47 -9.39 25.67
C CYS A 243 6.43 -10.25 24.93
N PRO A 244 6.14 -9.93 23.66
CA PRO A 244 5.24 -10.72 22.84
C PRO A 244 5.84 -12.11 22.54
N PRO A 245 5.01 -13.12 22.21
CA PRO A 245 5.45 -14.50 21.99
C PRO A 245 6.55 -14.65 20.91
N GLU A 246 6.59 -13.74 19.95
CA GLU A 246 7.55 -13.65 18.87
C GLU A 246 8.97 -13.26 19.35
N LEU A 247 9.09 -12.81 20.61
CA LEU A 247 10.35 -12.43 21.27
C LEU A 247 10.61 -13.28 22.53
N PRO A 248 10.77 -14.61 22.42
CA PRO A 248 10.87 -15.50 23.57
C PRO A 248 12.17 -15.34 24.38
N MET A 249 13.14 -14.58 23.86
CA MET A 249 14.45 -14.38 24.45
C MET A 249 14.49 -13.37 25.61
N ALA A 250 13.38 -12.67 25.85
CA ALA A 250 13.27 -11.65 26.89
C ALA A 250 11.90 -11.70 27.56
N THR A 251 11.84 -11.29 28.83
CA THR A 251 10.57 -11.14 29.57
C THR A 251 10.16 -9.68 29.73
N CYS A 252 11.09 -8.75 29.48
CA CYS A 252 10.94 -7.31 29.67
C CYS A 252 11.18 -6.61 28.33
N CYS A 253 10.14 -5.96 27.82
CA CYS A 253 10.13 -5.25 26.54
C CYS A 253 9.57 -3.83 26.70
N VAL A 254 9.99 -2.94 25.81
CA VAL A 254 9.52 -1.55 25.75
C VAL A 254 8.93 -1.26 24.37
N PRO A 255 7.90 -0.41 24.25
CA PRO A 255 7.30 -0.09 22.96
C PRO A 255 8.31 0.62 22.06
N ALA A 256 8.33 0.23 20.79
CA ALA A 256 9.04 0.96 19.75
C ALA A 256 8.41 2.35 19.56
N ASP A 257 9.24 3.32 19.19
CA ASP A 257 8.83 4.73 19.01
C ASP A 257 7.93 4.93 17.79
N SER A 258 7.97 3.98 16.86
CA SER A 258 7.12 3.97 15.67
C SER A 258 6.07 2.86 15.76
N THR A 259 4.90 3.18 15.23
CA THR A 259 3.76 2.29 15.16
C THR A 259 3.28 2.08 13.72
N HIS A 260 4.09 2.41 12.71
CA HIS A 260 3.67 2.27 11.31
C HIS A 260 3.30 0.82 11.00
N GLY A 261 2.11 0.62 10.42
CA GLY A 261 1.63 -0.71 10.00
C GLY A 261 2.15 -1.16 8.64
N GLN A 262 3.19 -0.51 8.11
CA GLN A 262 3.76 -0.78 6.79
C GLN A 262 5.29 -0.80 6.87
N ASN A 263 5.92 -1.66 6.07
CA ASN A 263 7.38 -1.63 5.94
C ASN A 263 7.84 -0.56 4.93
N MET A 264 9.16 -0.39 4.83
CA MET A 264 9.76 0.57 3.91
C MET A 264 9.44 0.28 2.43
N ASP A 265 9.12 -0.96 2.08
CA ASP A 265 8.78 -1.36 0.71
C ASP A 265 7.31 -1.09 0.34
N GLY A 266 6.55 -0.44 1.25
CA GLY A 266 5.13 -0.13 1.05
C GLY A 266 4.22 -1.35 1.23
N GLU A 267 4.67 -2.41 1.91
CA GLU A 267 3.84 -3.56 2.25
C GLU A 267 3.19 -3.36 3.62
N PHE A 268 1.85 -3.45 3.66
CA PHE A 268 1.08 -3.45 4.90
C PHE A 268 1.24 -4.76 5.66
N LEU A 269 1.54 -4.66 6.95
CA LEU A 269 1.93 -5.78 7.79
C LEU A 269 0.71 -6.44 8.46
N ALA A 270 0.69 -7.78 8.43
CA ALA A 270 -0.15 -8.61 9.31
C ALA A 270 0.54 -8.78 10.68
N HIS A 271 -0.13 -8.41 11.78
CA HIS A 271 0.43 -8.48 13.14
C HIS A 271 -0.65 -8.69 14.22
N SER A 272 -0.33 -9.41 15.29
CA SER A 272 -1.26 -9.68 16.40
C SER A 272 -1.62 -8.43 17.21
N GLY A 273 -0.68 -7.48 17.31
CA GLY A 273 -0.81 -6.20 18.01
C GLY A 273 -1.38 -5.05 17.17
N MET A 274 -2.08 -5.34 16.07
CA MET A 274 -2.70 -4.29 15.25
C MET A 274 -3.69 -3.44 16.06
N GLN A 275 -3.67 -2.13 15.83
CA GLN A 275 -4.65 -1.19 16.35
C GLN A 275 -5.14 -0.28 15.22
N VAL A 276 -6.42 0.12 15.28
CA VAL A 276 -6.99 1.05 14.29
C VAL A 276 -6.22 2.37 14.33
N GLU A 277 -5.79 2.82 13.17
CA GLU A 277 -5.08 4.08 13.01
C GLU A 277 -5.94 5.06 12.18
N GLY A 278 -5.92 6.34 12.57
CA GLY A 278 -6.41 7.41 11.70
C GLY A 278 -5.41 7.63 10.57
N GLY A 279 -5.86 7.49 9.32
CA GLY A 279 -4.96 7.24 8.20
C GLY A 279 -3.89 8.30 7.95
N HIS A 280 -2.61 7.93 8.01
CA HIS A 280 -1.44 8.67 7.50
C HIS A 280 -0.20 7.74 7.31
N GLY A 281 0.69 8.10 6.37
CA GLY A 281 2.11 7.68 6.36
C GLY A 281 2.60 6.99 5.08
N MET A 282 3.47 7.68 4.30
CA MET A 282 4.19 7.07 3.17
C MET A 282 5.68 6.97 3.48
N VAL A 283 6.27 5.84 3.08
CA VAL A 283 7.59 5.40 3.52
C VAL A 283 8.50 5.16 2.31
N HIS A 284 9.76 5.60 2.40
CA HIS A 284 10.78 5.46 1.36
C HIS A 284 11.26 3.99 1.22
N PRO A 285 11.45 3.45 0.00
CA PRO A 285 11.93 2.09 -0.18
C PRO A 285 13.34 1.88 0.35
N PHE A 286 13.55 0.78 1.08
CA PHE A 286 14.83 0.34 1.63
C PHE A 286 15.48 -0.63 0.63
N ASN A 287 15.97 -0.10 -0.48
CA ASN A 287 16.52 -0.89 -1.58
C ASN A 287 18.05 -0.71 -1.73
N TRP A 288 18.79 -0.85 -0.63
CA TRP A 288 20.25 -0.72 -0.64
C TRP A 288 20.92 -1.93 -1.29
N TYR A 289 21.97 -1.69 -2.08
CA TYR A 289 22.73 -2.75 -2.70
C TYR A 289 23.54 -3.51 -1.64
N VAL A 290 23.44 -4.84 -1.68
CA VAL A 290 24.27 -5.74 -0.89
C VAL A 290 25.12 -6.55 -1.87
N PRO A 291 26.44 -6.33 -1.94
CA PRO A 291 27.31 -7.06 -2.85
C PRO A 291 27.21 -8.57 -2.62
N THR A 292 27.01 -9.32 -3.70
CA THR A 292 27.07 -10.79 -3.67
C THR A 292 28.50 -11.25 -3.90
N GLN A 293 28.88 -12.39 -3.30
CA GLN A 293 30.26 -12.94 -3.40
C GLN A 293 30.49 -13.67 -4.74
N ASP A 294 29.71 -13.37 -5.77
CA ASP A 294 29.62 -14.20 -6.98
C ASP A 294 30.89 -14.12 -7.84
N ASP A 295 31.69 -13.05 -7.70
CA ASP A 295 32.92 -12.80 -8.48
C ASP A 295 34.23 -13.13 -7.72
N GLY A 296 34.15 -13.85 -6.61
CA GLY A 296 35.32 -14.24 -5.81
C GLY A 296 35.99 -13.10 -5.03
N LEU A 297 35.44 -11.88 -5.12
CA LEU A 297 35.75 -10.78 -4.22
C LEU A 297 35.00 -10.98 -2.89
N VAL A 298 35.72 -10.80 -1.79
CA VAL A 298 35.18 -10.87 -0.44
C VAL A 298 35.44 -9.56 0.30
N ASP A 299 34.67 -9.36 1.37
CA ASP A 299 34.80 -8.19 2.26
C ASP A 299 34.56 -6.84 1.57
N ILE A 300 35.19 -5.78 2.09
CA ILE A 300 35.05 -4.41 1.56
C ILE A 300 35.50 -4.31 0.09
N ALA A 301 36.38 -5.19 -0.38
CA ALA A 301 36.86 -5.17 -1.76
C ALA A 301 35.73 -5.44 -2.77
N ALA A 302 34.73 -6.25 -2.40
CA ALA A 302 33.54 -6.43 -3.22
C ALA A 302 32.76 -5.10 -3.34
N CYS A 303 32.56 -4.41 -2.21
CA CYS A 303 31.83 -3.13 -2.15
C CYS A 303 32.50 -2.02 -2.98
N LEU A 304 33.85 -2.02 -3.02
CA LEU A 304 34.65 -1.01 -3.72
C LEU A 304 34.93 -1.36 -5.20
N SER A 305 34.42 -2.49 -5.69
CA SER A 305 34.65 -2.92 -7.07
C SER A 305 33.86 -2.07 -8.08
N ASP A 306 34.47 -1.80 -9.23
CA ASP A 306 33.79 -1.10 -10.34
C ASP A 306 32.53 -1.84 -10.78
N ASP A 307 32.52 -3.18 -10.70
CA ASP A 307 31.38 -4.02 -11.03
C ASP A 307 30.21 -3.80 -10.06
N SER A 308 30.46 -3.72 -8.76
CA SER A 308 29.42 -3.42 -7.76
C SER A 308 28.84 -2.02 -7.96
N VAL A 309 29.68 -1.02 -8.25
CA VAL A 309 29.24 0.35 -8.54
C VAL A 309 28.34 0.37 -9.78
N GLN A 310 28.75 -0.29 -10.87
CA GLN A 310 27.96 -0.35 -12.10
C GLN A 310 26.66 -1.14 -11.92
N TYR A 311 26.70 -2.26 -11.20
CA TYR A 311 25.53 -3.09 -10.94
C TYR A 311 24.51 -2.36 -10.06
N ALA A 312 24.96 -1.71 -8.99
CA ALA A 312 24.11 -0.90 -8.13
C ALA A 312 23.43 0.23 -8.93
N ALA A 313 24.19 0.94 -9.77
CA ALA A 313 23.66 1.98 -10.65
C ALA A 313 22.64 1.45 -11.67
N LEU A 314 22.92 0.30 -12.30
CA LEU A 314 22.01 -0.34 -13.25
C LEU A 314 20.68 -0.75 -12.60
N ASN A 315 20.72 -1.19 -11.34
CA ASN A 315 19.54 -1.61 -10.58
C ASN A 315 18.89 -0.46 -9.79
N ARG A 316 19.42 0.77 -9.90
CA ARG A 316 18.97 1.95 -9.13
C ARG A 316 18.94 1.69 -7.62
N GLN A 317 19.97 1.01 -7.12
CA GLN A 317 20.15 0.71 -5.71
C GLN A 317 21.29 1.59 -5.16
N PRO A 318 21.10 2.30 -4.04
CA PRO A 318 22.19 3.02 -3.39
C PRO A 318 23.24 2.03 -2.89
N LEU A 319 24.50 2.33 -3.17
CA LEU A 319 25.64 1.53 -2.73
C LEU A 319 26.30 2.18 -1.50
N HIS A 320 26.43 3.50 -1.52
CA HIS A 320 27.07 4.27 -0.48
C HIS A 320 26.04 4.87 0.47
N LEU A 321 26.29 4.71 1.76
CA LEU A 321 25.44 5.23 2.82
C LEU A 321 26.24 6.17 3.71
N THR A 322 25.60 7.24 4.18
CA THR A 322 26.19 8.23 5.08
C THR A 322 25.52 8.18 6.44
N CYS A 323 26.27 8.55 7.48
CA CYS A 323 25.76 8.55 8.85
C CYS A 323 24.88 9.77 9.12
N VAL A 324 23.67 9.54 9.64
CA VAL A 324 22.73 10.57 10.09
C VAL A 324 22.63 10.59 11.61
N ASP A 325 22.57 9.41 12.24
CA ASP A 325 22.41 9.27 13.70
C ASP A 325 23.71 8.83 14.38
N ASP A 326 24.40 9.80 15.01
CA ASP A 326 25.68 9.61 15.67
C ASP A 326 25.63 8.72 16.93
N ALA A 327 24.43 8.34 17.39
CA ALA A 327 24.26 7.32 18.42
C ALA A 327 24.63 5.92 17.93
N TYR A 328 24.56 5.67 16.62
CA TYR A 328 24.76 4.35 16.01
C TYR A 328 25.87 4.29 14.97
N CYS A 329 26.24 5.43 14.38
CA CYS A 329 27.27 5.53 13.36
C CYS A 329 28.22 6.71 13.61
N VAL A 330 29.24 6.84 12.77
CA VAL A 330 30.28 7.88 12.86
C VAL A 330 30.13 8.83 11.67
N PRO A 331 29.85 10.12 11.91
CA PRO A 331 29.78 11.12 10.85
C PRO A 331 31.07 11.18 10.02
N GLY A 332 30.92 11.38 8.70
CA GLY A 332 32.05 11.46 7.75
C GLY A 332 32.64 10.10 7.33
N ARG A 333 32.08 8.98 7.80
CA ARG A 333 32.37 7.64 7.28
C ARG A 333 31.41 7.27 6.14
N VAL A 334 31.85 6.33 5.31
CA VAL A 334 31.03 5.72 4.25
C VAL A 334 30.62 4.33 4.72
N TYR A 335 29.36 3.97 4.53
CA TYR A 335 28.81 2.69 4.96
C TYR A 335 28.32 1.87 3.76
N PHE A 336 28.60 0.57 3.79
CA PHE A 336 28.11 -0.39 2.79
C PHE A 336 27.29 -1.48 3.47
N ALA A 337 26.09 -1.77 2.96
CA ALA A 337 25.24 -2.82 3.50
C ALA A 337 25.87 -4.21 3.27
N LYS A 338 25.96 -5.02 4.34
CA LYS A 338 26.60 -6.34 4.29
C LYS A 338 25.60 -7.48 4.32
N ASN A 339 24.75 -7.52 5.34
CA ASN A 339 23.75 -8.57 5.50
C ASN A 339 22.65 -8.13 6.48
N ARG A 340 21.50 -8.79 6.34
CA ARG A 340 20.33 -8.61 7.19
C ARG A 340 19.92 -9.95 7.78
N THR A 341 19.68 -9.98 9.09
CA THR A 341 19.19 -11.17 9.80
C THR A 341 17.91 -10.81 10.55
N SER A 342 16.87 -11.64 10.41
CA SER A 342 15.62 -11.47 11.15
C SER A 342 15.84 -11.74 12.65
N TYR A 343 15.26 -10.90 13.52
CA TYR A 343 15.39 -11.00 14.98
C TYR A 343 14.06 -11.35 15.69
N GLY A 344 12.91 -11.24 15.00
CA GLY A 344 11.58 -11.39 15.60
C GLY A 344 10.85 -10.05 15.66
N ASP A 345 9.52 -10.08 15.78
CA ASP A 345 8.65 -8.88 15.77
C ASP A 345 9.01 -7.87 14.65
N ARG A 346 9.29 -8.41 13.45
CA ARG A 346 9.70 -7.66 12.23
C ARG A 346 10.99 -6.82 12.37
N MET A 347 11.73 -6.95 13.47
CA MET A 347 13.04 -6.33 13.62
C MET A 347 14.12 -7.11 12.87
N HIS A 348 15.17 -6.37 12.51
CA HIS A 348 16.35 -6.89 11.85
C HIS A 348 17.62 -6.45 12.57
N VAL A 349 18.58 -7.37 12.62
CA VAL A 349 19.98 -7.02 12.84
C VAL A 349 20.59 -6.78 11.46
N MET A 350 20.98 -5.54 11.19
CA MET A 350 21.64 -5.17 9.95
C MET A 350 23.10 -4.84 10.21
N CYS A 351 23.97 -5.45 9.42
CA CYS A 351 25.40 -5.23 9.49
C CYS A 351 25.91 -4.49 8.25
N PHE A 352 26.97 -3.72 8.47
CA PHE A 352 27.58 -2.82 7.52
C PHE A 352 29.10 -2.97 7.56
N TRP A 353 29.71 -2.56 6.46
CA TRP A 353 31.11 -2.16 6.45
C TRP A 353 31.17 -0.66 6.69
N GLU A 354 31.74 -0.24 7.82
CA GLU A 354 32.15 1.15 8.01
C GLU A 354 33.51 1.33 7.35
N TYR A 355 33.57 2.24 6.38
CA TYR A 355 34.74 2.55 5.59
C TYR A 355 35.21 3.97 5.88
N ASP A 356 36.49 4.12 6.18
CA ASP A 356 37.17 5.40 6.29
C ASP A 356 37.89 5.72 4.98
N PRO A 357 37.44 6.73 4.22
CA PRO A 357 38.09 7.09 2.96
C PRO A 357 39.48 7.72 3.16
N THR A 358 39.81 8.21 4.36
CA THR A 358 41.07 8.91 4.63
C THR A 358 42.26 7.96 4.80
N ASP A 359 42.07 6.86 5.53
CA ASP A 359 43.10 5.85 5.76
C ASP A 359 42.85 4.53 4.99
N LYS A 360 41.72 4.47 4.26
CA LYS A 360 41.25 3.30 3.50
C LYS A 360 41.03 2.05 4.36
N SER A 361 40.76 2.24 5.64
CA SER A 361 40.43 1.15 6.56
C SER A 361 38.94 0.83 6.54
N SER A 362 38.61 -0.42 6.86
CA SER A 362 37.22 -0.86 7.03
C SER A 362 37.06 -1.65 8.31
N LYS A 363 35.92 -1.45 8.99
CA LYS A 363 35.54 -2.27 10.14
C LYS A 363 34.11 -2.78 9.99
N HIS A 364 33.84 -3.90 10.65
CA HIS A 364 32.48 -4.41 10.76
C HIS A 364 31.69 -3.63 11.80
N LEU A 365 30.50 -3.21 11.43
CA LEU A 365 29.50 -2.64 12.33
C LEU A 365 28.22 -3.46 12.20
N CYS A 366 27.60 -3.83 13.32
CA CYS A 366 26.25 -4.36 13.33
C CYS A 366 25.40 -3.52 14.26
N LEU A 367 24.26 -3.06 13.76
CA LEU A 367 23.28 -2.37 14.59
C LEU A 367 22.65 -3.34 15.59
N PRO A 368 22.15 -2.86 16.73
CA PRO A 368 21.22 -3.63 17.54
C PRO A 368 19.96 -3.99 16.71
N PRO A 369 19.15 -4.95 17.19
CA PRO A 369 17.86 -5.25 16.57
C PRO A 369 17.00 -3.99 16.47
N MET A 370 16.57 -3.65 15.25
CA MET A 370 15.80 -2.45 14.96
C MET A 370 14.73 -2.72 13.92
N LEU A 371 13.68 -1.91 13.94
CA LEU A 371 12.76 -1.82 12.80
C LEU A 371 13.49 -1.26 11.58
N GLN A 372 13.06 -1.68 10.39
CA GLN A 372 13.66 -1.29 9.12
C GLN A 372 13.65 0.23 8.91
N GLU A 373 12.61 0.91 9.38
CA GLU A 373 12.52 2.38 9.34
C GLU A 373 13.55 3.07 10.23
N THR A 374 13.85 2.51 11.41
CA THR A 374 14.86 3.06 12.31
C THR A 374 16.23 2.94 11.66
N ILE A 375 16.52 1.79 11.05
CA ILE A 375 17.76 1.59 10.27
C ILE A 375 17.85 2.61 9.12
N ALA A 376 16.73 2.86 8.44
CA ALA A 376 16.67 3.83 7.35
C ALA A 376 16.80 5.30 7.81
N ARG A 377 16.56 5.59 9.10
CA ARG A 377 16.81 6.91 9.71
C ARG A 377 18.23 7.04 10.25
N THR A 378 18.90 5.92 10.53
CA THR A 378 20.30 5.90 10.97
C THR A 378 21.26 6.24 9.83
N PHE A 379 20.96 5.75 8.62
CA PHE A 379 21.79 5.96 7.43
C PHE A 379 20.98 6.54 6.26
N GLU A 380 21.57 7.49 5.54
CA GLU A 380 20.99 8.07 4.33
C GLU A 380 21.79 7.65 3.09
N PRO A 381 21.15 7.27 1.98
CA PRO A 381 21.85 6.96 0.74
C PRO A 381 22.52 8.21 0.15
N ASP A 382 23.77 8.06 -0.28
CA ASP A 382 24.47 9.10 -1.04
C ASP A 382 23.94 9.16 -2.49
N GLU A 383 23.66 8.00 -3.09
CA GLU A 383 23.00 7.95 -4.40
C GLU A 383 21.47 8.06 -4.27
N VAL A 384 20.93 9.19 -4.72
CA VAL A 384 19.49 9.43 -4.81
C VAL A 384 19.01 9.25 -6.25
N TYR A 385 18.04 8.34 -6.44
CA TYR A 385 17.39 8.12 -7.72
C TYR A 385 15.98 8.72 -7.70
N GLU A 386 15.66 9.56 -8.68
CA GLU A 386 14.30 10.06 -8.84
C GLU A 386 13.34 8.90 -9.17
N ASN A 387 12.24 8.85 -8.42
CA ASN A 387 11.12 7.95 -8.68
C ASN A 387 10.49 8.28 -10.04
N ASP A 388 10.17 7.24 -10.80
CA ASP A 388 9.36 7.40 -12.00
C ASP A 388 7.91 7.64 -11.57
N SER A 389 7.37 8.82 -11.85
CA SER A 389 5.99 9.18 -11.49
C SER A 389 4.95 8.21 -12.07
N ASP A 390 5.26 7.52 -13.17
CA ASP A 390 4.35 6.60 -13.84
C ASP A 390 4.35 5.19 -13.22
N LEU A 391 5.41 4.82 -12.48
CA LEU A 391 5.68 3.43 -12.06
C LEU A 391 5.97 3.25 -10.56
N CYS A 392 6.33 4.31 -9.85
CA CYS A 392 6.64 4.27 -8.42
C CYS A 392 5.39 4.58 -7.55
N GLY A 393 5.49 4.41 -6.22
CA GLY A 393 4.45 4.86 -5.28
C GLY A 393 3.29 3.89 -5.00
N PHE A 394 3.41 2.62 -5.37
CA PHE A 394 2.37 1.63 -5.10
C PHE A 394 2.55 0.95 -3.75
N TYR A 395 1.44 0.78 -3.04
CA TYR A 395 1.39 -0.05 -1.84
C TYR A 395 0.97 -1.47 -2.17
N PHE A 396 1.46 -2.38 -1.34
CA PHE A 396 1.07 -3.77 -1.36
C PHE A 396 0.25 -4.09 -0.10
N LEU A 397 -0.97 -4.60 -0.30
CA LEU A 397 -1.78 -5.19 0.76
C LEU A 397 -1.78 -6.71 0.59
N PRO A 398 -0.98 -7.45 1.40
CA PRO A 398 -1.02 -8.90 1.41
C PRO A 398 -2.43 -9.43 1.75
N TYR A 399 -2.78 -10.61 1.22
CA TYR A 399 -4.06 -11.24 1.55
C TYR A 399 -4.18 -11.60 3.03
N ASP A 400 -3.08 -11.93 3.69
CA ASP A 400 -3.06 -12.19 5.12
C ASP A 400 -3.42 -10.94 5.90
N THR A 401 -2.86 -9.79 5.52
CA THR A 401 -3.20 -8.47 6.08
C THR A 401 -4.68 -8.15 5.87
N ILE A 402 -5.19 -8.31 4.65
CA ILE A 402 -6.61 -8.09 4.34
C ILE A 402 -7.51 -8.99 5.20
N SER A 403 -7.16 -10.27 5.33
CA SER A 403 -7.94 -11.25 6.08
C SER A 403 -7.99 -10.90 7.56
N GLN A 404 -6.83 -10.50 8.13
CA GLN A 404 -6.73 -10.14 9.54
C GLN A 404 -7.46 -8.82 9.84
N VAL A 405 -7.27 -7.79 9.02
CA VAL A 405 -7.97 -6.51 9.16
C VAL A 405 -9.49 -6.72 9.06
N SER A 406 -9.94 -7.50 8.08
CA SER A 406 -11.36 -7.81 7.89
C SER A 406 -11.95 -8.56 9.09
N ALA A 407 -11.19 -9.49 9.68
CA ALA A 407 -11.63 -10.28 10.82
C ALA A 407 -11.68 -9.46 12.13
N LEU A 408 -10.74 -8.54 12.34
CA LEU A 408 -10.63 -7.77 13.58
C LEU A 408 -11.45 -6.48 13.55
N PHE A 409 -11.43 -5.75 12.44
CA PHE A 409 -11.93 -4.38 12.36
C PHE A 409 -13.09 -4.20 11.38
N GLN A 410 -13.39 -5.21 10.56
CA GLN A 410 -14.28 -5.08 9.41
C GLN A 410 -13.79 -3.96 8.47
N GLY A 411 -14.68 -3.46 7.60
CA GLY A 411 -14.38 -2.27 6.80
C GLY A 411 -13.52 -2.50 5.55
N PHE A 412 -13.27 -3.75 5.15
CA PHE A 412 -12.69 -4.06 3.84
C PHE A 412 -13.79 -4.26 2.80
N PHE A 413 -13.84 -3.39 1.80
CA PHE A 413 -14.73 -3.54 0.65
C PHE A 413 -14.18 -2.81 -0.57
N VAL A 414 -14.65 -3.22 -1.75
CA VAL A 414 -14.19 -2.70 -3.03
C VAL A 414 -15.39 -2.25 -3.83
N ASN A 415 -15.34 -1.04 -4.38
CA ASN A 415 -16.40 -0.47 -5.21
C ASN A 415 -16.04 -0.57 -6.68
N SER A 416 -17.02 -0.89 -7.52
CA SER A 416 -16.92 -0.83 -8.98
C SER A 416 -17.99 0.11 -9.50
N PHE A 417 -17.61 1.03 -10.38
CA PHE A 417 -18.53 1.95 -11.03
C PHE A 417 -18.65 1.66 -12.53
N ASP A 418 -19.87 1.67 -13.06
CA ASP A 418 -20.10 1.77 -14.51
C ASP A 418 -20.29 3.25 -14.88
N VAL A 419 -19.25 3.85 -15.45
CA VAL A 419 -19.22 5.28 -15.78
C VAL A 419 -19.25 5.46 -17.28
N LYS A 420 -20.18 6.30 -17.76
CA LYS A 420 -20.30 6.69 -19.16
C LYS A 420 -19.93 8.16 -19.31
N TRP A 421 -18.95 8.43 -20.17
CA TRP A 421 -18.50 9.78 -20.46
C TRP A 421 -19.25 10.38 -21.65
N ALA A 422 -19.60 11.66 -21.53
CA ALA A 422 -20.22 12.39 -22.61
C ALA A 422 -19.19 12.75 -23.71
N PRO A 423 -19.55 12.79 -25.00
CA PRO A 423 -18.59 13.11 -26.07
C PRO A 423 -17.95 14.48 -25.92
N GLN A 424 -18.66 15.46 -25.35
CA GLN A 424 -18.12 16.79 -25.11
C GLN A 424 -16.95 16.82 -24.12
N SER A 425 -16.78 15.80 -23.28
CA SER A 425 -15.71 15.75 -22.29
C SER A 425 -14.30 15.68 -22.91
N TYR A 426 -14.21 15.34 -24.20
CA TYR A 426 -12.93 15.10 -24.88
C TYR A 426 -12.55 16.26 -25.80
N LEU A 427 -11.29 16.70 -25.71
CA LEU A 427 -10.72 17.75 -26.55
C LEU A 427 -10.88 17.47 -28.05
N ALA A 428 -10.80 16.20 -28.46
CA ALA A 428 -11.00 15.78 -29.85
C ALA A 428 -12.38 16.17 -30.43
N ASN A 429 -13.38 16.43 -29.58
CA ASN A 429 -14.73 16.83 -29.99
C ASN A 429 -14.99 18.35 -29.87
N ARG A 430 -13.98 19.17 -29.56
CA ARG A 430 -14.14 20.61 -29.28
C ARG A 430 -14.91 21.39 -30.35
N GLU A 431 -14.73 21.04 -31.62
CA GLU A 431 -15.39 21.71 -32.75
C GLU A 431 -16.91 21.52 -32.73
N LYS A 432 -17.39 20.41 -32.15
CA LYS A 432 -18.84 20.12 -32.01
C LYS A 432 -19.46 20.84 -30.82
N PHE A 433 -18.66 21.33 -29.88
CA PHE A 433 -19.11 21.96 -28.64
C PHE A 433 -18.38 23.30 -28.38
N PRO A 434 -18.50 24.29 -29.28
CA PRO A 434 -17.73 25.53 -29.23
C PRO A 434 -18.06 26.45 -28.05
N HIS A 435 -19.14 26.15 -27.30
CA HIS A 435 -19.56 26.91 -26.12
C HIS A 435 -18.85 26.48 -24.83
N LEU A 436 -18.06 25.41 -24.87
CA LEU A 436 -17.31 24.87 -23.73
C LEU A 436 -15.83 25.30 -23.81
N ASN A 437 -15.18 25.39 -22.65
CA ASN A 437 -13.78 25.80 -22.56
C ASN A 437 -12.87 24.59 -22.37
N TYR A 438 -12.13 24.24 -23.42
CA TYR A 438 -11.20 23.11 -23.41
C TYR A 438 -9.78 23.46 -22.99
N SER A 439 -9.46 24.75 -22.75
CA SER A 439 -8.10 25.18 -22.41
C SER A 439 -7.56 24.49 -21.16
N LEU A 440 -8.39 24.33 -20.12
CA LEU A 440 -8.00 23.70 -18.86
C LEU A 440 -7.92 22.18 -18.95
N VAL A 441 -8.74 21.55 -19.81
CA VAL A 441 -8.59 20.12 -20.14
C VAL A 441 -7.25 19.91 -20.82
N GLN A 442 -6.95 20.69 -21.86
CA GLN A 442 -5.70 20.58 -22.60
C GLN A 442 -4.47 20.84 -21.70
N ALA A 443 -4.53 21.83 -20.80
CA ALA A 443 -3.46 22.12 -19.86
C ALA A 443 -3.30 21.08 -18.75
N SER A 444 -4.29 20.21 -18.57
CA SER A 444 -4.30 19.08 -17.64
C SER A 444 -4.16 17.73 -18.36
N THR A 445 -3.95 17.73 -19.68
CA THR A 445 -3.58 16.54 -20.44
C THR A 445 -2.08 16.36 -20.35
N PHE A 446 -1.66 15.18 -19.92
CA PHE A 446 -0.26 14.81 -19.74
C PHE A 446 0.05 13.53 -20.50
N THR A 447 1.33 13.31 -20.76
CA THR A 447 1.84 12.09 -21.38
C THR A 447 2.41 11.16 -20.30
N GLN A 448 1.98 9.91 -20.32
CA GLN A 448 2.57 8.82 -19.54
C GLN A 448 3.62 8.12 -20.40
N HIS A 449 4.86 8.04 -19.91
CA HIS A 449 6.01 7.45 -20.60
C HIS A 449 5.87 5.94 -20.78
N SER A 450 5.19 5.27 -19.84
CA SER A 450 5.06 3.82 -19.81
C SER A 450 3.59 3.38 -19.71
N PRO A 451 2.78 3.58 -20.76
CA PRO A 451 1.32 3.40 -20.70
C PRO A 451 0.85 1.95 -20.54
N SER A 452 1.76 0.96 -20.66
CA SER A 452 1.44 -0.47 -20.72
C SER A 452 2.32 -1.36 -19.84
N ARG A 453 3.12 -0.81 -18.93
CA ARG A 453 4.17 -1.57 -18.21
C ARG A 453 4.13 -1.36 -16.70
N PHE A 454 2.97 -1.64 -16.09
CA PHE A 454 2.93 -1.88 -14.65
C PHE A 454 3.00 -3.39 -14.39
N ASP A 455 4.21 -3.89 -14.13
CA ASP A 455 4.46 -5.32 -13.86
C ASP A 455 4.18 -5.71 -12.39
N GLY A 456 3.65 -4.79 -11.58
CA GLY A 456 3.35 -4.98 -10.16
C GLY A 456 4.60 -5.12 -9.27
N PRO A 457 4.43 -5.15 -7.94
CA PRO A 457 5.53 -5.42 -7.02
C PRO A 457 6.08 -6.85 -7.19
N PHE A 458 7.36 -7.01 -6.83
CA PHE A 458 8.17 -8.19 -7.13
C PHE A 458 7.57 -9.54 -6.64
N PRO A 459 7.87 -10.65 -7.35
CA PRO A 459 8.56 -10.69 -8.64
C PRO A 459 7.63 -10.19 -9.76
N PHE A 460 8.19 -9.38 -10.66
CA PHE A 460 7.50 -8.81 -11.82
C PHE A 460 6.58 -9.82 -12.52
N ALA A 461 5.39 -9.38 -12.91
CA ALA A 461 4.33 -10.21 -13.48
C ALA A 461 4.61 -10.78 -14.88
N HIS A 462 5.83 -10.63 -15.42
CA HIS A 462 6.23 -11.36 -16.61
C HIS A 462 6.21 -12.88 -16.33
N LYS A 463 5.21 -13.58 -16.89
CA LYS A 463 5.27 -15.03 -17.04
C LYS A 463 6.57 -15.38 -17.75
N TYR A 464 7.38 -16.24 -17.14
CA TYR A 464 8.37 -17.05 -17.83
C TYR A 464 7.68 -17.70 -19.03
N LYS A 465 8.03 -17.29 -20.26
CA LYS A 465 7.58 -18.00 -21.46
C LYS A 465 8.20 -19.40 -21.38
N PRO A 466 7.42 -20.49 -21.39
CA PRO A 466 7.99 -21.82 -21.50
C PRO A 466 8.85 -21.82 -22.78
N MET A 467 10.11 -22.24 -22.67
CA MET A 467 10.91 -22.55 -23.86
C MET A 467 10.05 -23.47 -24.74
N HIS A 468 9.69 -22.99 -25.93
CA HIS A 468 9.22 -23.89 -26.97
C HIS A 468 10.32 -24.93 -27.17
N ARG A 469 10.03 -26.19 -26.83
CA ARG A 469 10.83 -27.32 -27.28
C ARG A 469 11.02 -27.14 -28.78
N ARG A 470 12.27 -26.87 -29.18
CA ARG A 470 12.69 -26.97 -30.58
C ARG A 470 12.22 -28.34 -31.06
N ARG A 471 11.30 -28.35 -32.03
CA ARG A 471 11.06 -29.54 -32.83
C ARG A 471 12.36 -29.81 -33.59
N HIS A 472 13.00 -30.92 -33.26
CA HIS A 472 13.92 -31.59 -34.18
C HIS A 472 13.09 -32.36 -35.21
#